data_AF-A0AAD4Z1T7-F1
#
_entry.id   AF-A0AAD4Z1T7-F1
#
_cell.length_a   1.000
_cell.length_b   1.000
_cell.length_c   1.000
_cell.angle_alpha   90.00
_cell.angle_beta   90.00
_cell.angle_gamma   90.00
#
_symmetry.space_group_name_H-M   'P 1'
#
loop_
_entity.id
_entity.type
_entity.pdbx_description
1 polymer ?
#
loop_
_entity_poly.entity_id
_entity_poly.type
_entity_poly.pdbx_seq_one_letter_code
_entity_poly.pdbx_strand_id
1 'polypeptide(L)'
;MSELNQEPWKGKVINFSESPRLHFIQGNNLMNKCEFVSNMHKDQNLDFQKVFDLILEVAVNGNLKPEQMIKKAFVLTEYKHFEDVSSNSWKTDYEAIQSKFKEKGYGTAVPHIVFWRFESLDHESRPVMPSTEPGVTLLSGLSSNLIKLFLENGGEISPDQFMESAISSKKFQKLVVVD
;
A
#
# COMPACT_ATOMS: atom_id res chain seq x y z
N MET A 1 -3.60 5.63 8.60
CA MET A 1 -2.65 5.79 7.47
C MET A 1 -3.04 6.99 6.61
N SER A 2 -4.24 7.04 6.03
CA SER A 2 -4.69 8.18 5.20
C SER A 2 -4.62 9.54 5.90
N GLU A 3 -4.92 9.60 7.21
CA GLU A 3 -4.89 10.86 7.99
C GLU A 3 -3.50 11.41 8.27
N LEU A 4 -2.46 10.57 8.12
CA LEU A 4 -1.06 10.95 8.33
C LEU A 4 -0.45 11.63 7.10
N ASN A 5 -1.12 11.53 5.95
CA ASN A 5 -0.70 12.19 4.73
C ASN A 5 -0.87 13.71 4.84
N GLN A 6 -0.08 14.43 4.05
CA GLN A 6 -0.27 15.86 3.83
C GLN A 6 -1.33 16.11 2.74
N GLU A 7 -1.83 17.34 2.66
CA GLU A 7 -2.68 17.74 1.53
C GLU A 7 -1.91 17.62 0.19
N PRO A 8 -2.57 17.23 -0.91
CA PRO A 8 -4.01 16.96 -1.05
C PRO A 8 -4.41 15.51 -0.76
N TRP A 9 -3.57 14.69 -0.14
CA TRP A 9 -3.83 13.25 0.03
C TRP A 9 -4.47 12.88 1.37
N LYS A 10 -4.41 13.81 2.32
CA LYS A 10 -4.90 13.62 3.68
C LYS A 10 -6.36 13.16 3.71
N GLY A 11 -6.61 12.09 4.45
CA GLY A 11 -7.95 11.54 4.68
C GLY A 11 -8.60 10.90 3.44
N LYS A 12 -7.88 10.77 2.32
CA LYS A 12 -8.41 10.15 1.11
C LYS A 12 -8.09 8.67 1.03
N VAL A 13 -9.01 7.91 0.45
CA VAL A 13 -8.88 6.46 0.16
C VAL A 13 -9.53 6.13 -1.17
N ILE A 14 -9.07 5.06 -1.82
CA ILE A 14 -9.67 4.53 -3.03
C ILE A 14 -10.32 3.20 -2.68
N ASN A 15 -11.58 3.00 -3.06
CA ASN A 15 -12.30 1.75 -2.79
C ASN A 15 -11.81 0.64 -3.73
N PHE A 16 -11.81 -0.60 -3.23
CA PHE A 16 -11.35 -1.77 -3.96
C PHE A 16 -12.39 -2.21 -4.99
N SER A 17 -12.20 -1.88 -6.28
CA SER A 17 -13.24 -2.06 -7.31
C SER A 17 -12.65 -2.05 -8.73
N GLU A 18 -13.36 -2.63 -9.70
CA GLU A 18 -13.07 -2.48 -11.14
C GLU A 18 -13.39 -1.06 -11.65
N SER A 19 -14.22 -0.33 -10.92
CA SER A 19 -14.53 1.09 -11.15
C SER A 19 -14.21 1.89 -9.89
N PRO A 20 -12.92 1.99 -9.52
CA PRO A 20 -12.50 2.61 -8.28
C PRO A 20 -12.85 4.09 -8.27
N ARG A 21 -13.08 4.63 -7.08
CA ARG A 21 -13.33 6.05 -6.84
C ARG A 21 -12.50 6.54 -5.66
N LEU A 22 -12.09 7.80 -5.73
CA LEU A 22 -11.41 8.48 -4.63
C LEU A 22 -12.46 9.05 -3.67
N HIS A 23 -12.41 8.60 -2.42
CA HIS A 23 -13.30 9.03 -1.34
C HIS A 23 -12.53 9.82 -0.30
N PHE A 24 -13.18 10.81 0.32
CA PHE A 24 -12.69 11.45 1.53
C PHE A 24 -13.41 10.81 2.73
N ILE A 25 -12.65 10.27 3.68
CA ILE A 25 -13.23 9.60 4.86
C ILE A 25 -13.99 10.63 5.69
N GLN A 26 -15.29 10.39 5.89
CA GLN A 26 -16.14 11.20 6.74
C GLN A 26 -16.29 10.61 8.15
N GLY A 27 -16.55 11.46 9.14
CA GLY A 27 -16.81 11.05 10.52
C GLY A 27 -15.94 11.78 11.54
N ASN A 28 -16.51 12.04 12.72
CA ASN A 28 -15.87 12.82 13.79
C ASN A 28 -15.09 11.96 14.79
N ASN A 29 -15.31 10.64 14.78
CA ASN A 29 -14.68 9.68 15.67
C ASN A 29 -14.29 8.42 14.88
N LEU A 30 -13.55 7.51 15.51
CA LEU A 30 -13.07 6.30 14.85
C LEU A 30 -14.22 5.40 14.37
N MET A 31 -15.28 5.27 15.16
CA MET A 31 -16.44 4.42 14.84
C MET A 31 -17.11 4.87 13.53
N ASN A 32 -17.41 6.16 13.39
CA ASN A 32 -18.03 6.71 12.19
C ASN A 32 -17.12 6.57 10.96
N LYS A 33 -15.81 6.72 11.13
CA LYS A 33 -14.84 6.55 10.04
C LYS A 33 -14.74 5.09 9.60
N CYS A 34 -14.77 4.15 10.55
CA CYS A 34 -14.82 2.73 10.27
C CYS A 34 -16.12 2.38 9.53
N GLU A 35 -17.26 2.88 9.99
CA GLU A 35 -18.54 2.69 9.32
C GLU A 35 -18.53 3.23 7.89
N PHE A 36 -17.96 4.42 7.67
CA PHE A 36 -17.81 4.99 6.34
C PHE A 36 -17.01 4.08 5.40
N VAL A 37 -15.86 3.57 5.85
CA VAL A 37 -15.01 2.65 5.06
C VAL A 37 -15.70 1.31 4.84
N SER A 38 -16.36 0.75 5.85
CA SER A 38 -17.08 -0.53 5.76
C SER A 38 -18.26 -0.49 4.79
N ASN A 39 -18.89 0.68 4.63
CA ASN A 39 -20.01 0.88 3.72
C ASN A 39 -19.58 1.26 2.29
N MET A 40 -18.27 1.36 2.01
CA MET A 40 -17.80 1.57 0.65
C MET A 40 -18.13 0.37 -0.23
N HIS A 41 -18.55 0.66 -1.46
CA HIS A 41 -18.67 -0.36 -2.49
C HIS A 41 -17.32 -1.06 -2.72
N LYS A 42 -17.32 -2.39 -2.71
CA LYS A 42 -16.15 -3.21 -3.02
C LYS A 42 -16.51 -4.31 -4.02
N ASP A 43 -15.61 -4.56 -4.97
CA ASP A 43 -15.68 -5.71 -5.88
C ASP A 43 -14.70 -6.80 -5.46
N GLN A 44 -14.72 -7.91 -6.20
CA GLN A 44 -13.70 -8.98 -6.09
C GLN A 44 -12.42 -8.63 -6.86
N ASN A 45 -12.52 -7.76 -7.87
CA ASN A 45 -11.42 -7.35 -8.74
C ASN A 45 -11.03 -5.89 -8.50
N LEU A 46 -9.78 -5.56 -8.84
CA LEU A 46 -9.21 -4.23 -8.74
C LEU A 46 -8.56 -3.84 -10.07
N ASP A 47 -9.00 -2.71 -10.63
CA ASP A 47 -8.38 -2.13 -11.81
C ASP A 47 -7.23 -1.19 -11.39
N PHE A 48 -5.99 -1.72 -11.40
CA PHE A 48 -4.81 -0.95 -11.00
C PHE A 48 -4.58 0.26 -11.89
N GLN A 49 -4.79 0.17 -13.21
CA GLN A 49 -4.61 1.33 -14.09
C GLN A 49 -5.53 2.48 -13.69
N LYS A 50 -6.79 2.21 -13.39
CA LYS A 50 -7.74 3.23 -12.93
C LYS A 50 -7.39 3.79 -11.55
N VAL A 51 -6.86 2.97 -10.64
CA VAL A 51 -6.33 3.47 -9.35
C VAL A 51 -5.23 4.51 -9.58
N PHE A 52 -4.28 4.22 -10.48
CA PHE A 52 -3.21 5.15 -10.82
C PHE A 52 -3.70 6.36 -11.62
N ASP A 53 -4.73 6.21 -12.47
CA ASP A 53 -5.37 7.32 -13.17
C ASP A 53 -5.99 8.31 -12.18
N LEU A 54 -6.66 7.84 -11.12
CA LEU A 54 -7.20 8.70 -10.06
C LEU A 54 -6.10 9.47 -9.31
N ILE A 55 -4.97 8.81 -9.03
CA ILE A 55 -3.82 9.46 -8.38
C ILE A 55 -3.26 10.55 -9.31
N LEU A 56 -3.09 10.23 -10.59
CA LEU A 56 -2.58 11.15 -11.59
C LEU A 56 -3.54 12.33 -11.82
N GLU A 57 -4.85 12.09 -11.79
CA GLU A 57 -5.87 13.13 -11.89
C GLU A 57 -5.76 14.15 -10.75
N VAL A 58 -5.60 13.70 -9.50
CA VAL A 58 -5.38 14.60 -8.35
C VAL A 58 -4.12 15.44 -8.57
N ALA A 59 -3.05 14.82 -9.06
CA ALA A 59 -1.79 15.50 -9.30
C ALA A 59 -1.88 16.58 -10.38
N VAL A 60 -2.47 16.24 -11.52
CA VAL A 60 -2.65 17.15 -12.66
C VAL A 60 -3.61 18.28 -12.30
N ASN A 61 -4.76 17.97 -11.69
CA ASN A 61 -5.75 18.99 -11.32
C ASN A 61 -5.22 19.92 -10.21
N GLY A 62 -4.41 19.38 -9.30
CA GLY A 62 -3.75 20.15 -8.24
C GLY A 62 -2.47 20.86 -8.66
N ASN A 63 -2.02 20.68 -9.91
CA ASN A 63 -0.72 21.14 -10.40
C ASN A 63 0.43 20.83 -9.42
N LEU A 64 0.45 19.58 -8.94
CA LEU A 64 1.41 19.15 -7.93
C LEU A 64 2.82 19.10 -8.51
N LYS A 65 3.81 19.37 -7.66
CA LYS A 65 5.20 19.02 -7.98
C LYS A 65 5.42 17.53 -7.76
N PRO A 66 6.38 16.89 -8.46
CA PRO A 66 6.72 15.48 -8.24
C PRO A 66 7.00 15.13 -6.77
N GLU A 67 7.56 16.06 -5.98
CA GLU A 67 7.86 15.84 -4.56
C GLU A 67 6.60 15.81 -3.68
N GLN A 68 5.48 16.32 -4.17
CA GLN A 68 4.18 16.31 -3.49
C GLN A 68 3.35 15.05 -3.83
N MET A 69 3.84 14.20 -4.73
CA MET A 69 3.19 12.93 -5.06
C MET A 69 3.25 11.96 -3.88
N ILE A 70 2.21 11.12 -3.76
CA ILE A 70 2.31 9.97 -2.86
C ILE A 70 3.40 9.03 -3.34
N LYS A 71 4.26 8.62 -2.42
CA LYS A 71 5.35 7.68 -2.72
C LYS A 71 4.85 6.23 -2.75
N LYS A 72 3.80 5.93 -1.99
CA LYS A 72 3.26 4.58 -1.80
C LYS A 72 1.74 4.57 -1.79
N ALA A 73 1.16 3.55 -2.40
CA ALA A 73 -0.26 3.24 -2.31
C ALA A 73 -0.44 1.86 -1.67
N PHE A 74 -1.18 1.80 -0.56
CA PHE A 74 -1.44 0.57 0.18
C PHE A 74 -2.74 -0.05 -0.29
N VAL A 75 -2.65 -1.28 -0.79
CA VAL A 75 -3.81 -2.08 -1.15
C VAL A 75 -4.05 -3.06 -0.01
N LEU A 76 -5.04 -2.77 0.81
CA LEU A 76 -5.41 -3.56 1.98
C LEU A 76 -6.40 -4.64 1.56
N THR A 77 -6.05 -5.91 1.76
CA THR A 77 -6.74 -7.02 1.08
C THR A 77 -6.69 -8.34 1.85
N GLU A 78 -7.56 -9.26 1.47
CA GLU A 78 -7.55 -10.66 1.90
C GLU A 78 -6.86 -11.58 0.87
N TYR A 79 -6.71 -11.11 -0.38
CA TYR A 79 -6.08 -11.85 -1.48
C TYR A 79 -4.57 -11.98 -1.32
N LYS A 80 -4.00 -13.08 -1.81
CA LYS A 80 -2.58 -13.42 -1.64
C LYS A 80 -1.71 -12.83 -2.75
N HIS A 81 -2.22 -12.83 -3.98
CA HIS A 81 -1.51 -12.41 -5.18
C HIS A 81 -2.26 -11.28 -5.90
N PHE A 82 -1.54 -10.47 -6.67
CA PHE A 82 -2.17 -9.38 -7.43
C PHE A 82 -2.94 -9.93 -8.64
N GLU A 83 -2.52 -11.07 -9.16
CA GLU A 83 -3.17 -11.82 -10.23
C GLU A 83 -4.54 -12.36 -9.80
N ASP A 84 -4.76 -12.52 -8.50
CA ASP A 84 -6.05 -12.97 -7.96
C ASP A 84 -7.15 -11.91 -8.15
N VAL A 85 -6.76 -10.65 -8.37
CA VAL A 85 -7.66 -9.49 -8.36
C VAL A 85 -7.56 -8.63 -9.62
N SER A 86 -6.51 -8.80 -10.44
CA SER A 86 -6.33 -8.07 -11.70
C SER A 86 -6.64 -8.95 -12.88
N SER A 87 -7.36 -8.40 -13.86
CA SER A 87 -7.60 -9.04 -15.15
C SER A 87 -6.36 -9.03 -16.06
N ASN A 88 -5.35 -8.19 -15.76
CA ASN A 88 -4.15 -8.03 -16.56
C ASN A 88 -2.90 -8.46 -15.78
N SER A 89 -1.83 -8.79 -16.51
CA SER A 89 -0.52 -8.98 -15.87
C SER A 89 0.00 -7.65 -15.32
N TRP A 90 0.56 -7.68 -14.11
CA TRP A 90 1.10 -6.48 -13.46
C TRP A 90 2.16 -5.80 -14.32
N LYS A 91 3.03 -6.56 -14.98
CA LYS A 91 4.08 -6.00 -15.85
C LYS A 91 3.49 -5.09 -16.93
N THR A 92 2.45 -5.54 -17.63
CA THR A 92 1.79 -4.75 -18.67
C THR A 92 1.12 -3.50 -18.10
N ASP A 93 0.39 -3.65 -16.98
CA ASP A 93 -0.24 -2.49 -16.33
C ASP A 93 0.82 -1.49 -15.85
N TYR A 94 1.93 -1.95 -15.28
CA TYR A 94 2.98 -1.12 -14.74
C TYR A 94 3.72 -0.34 -15.85
N GLU A 95 4.03 -0.96 -16.98
CA GLU A 95 4.61 -0.28 -18.14
C GLU A 95 3.68 0.83 -18.68
N ALA A 96 2.37 0.54 -18.73
CA ALA A 96 1.36 1.53 -19.12
C ALA A 96 1.26 2.68 -18.11
N ILE A 97 1.24 2.38 -16.81
CA ILE A 97 1.23 3.36 -15.71
C ILE A 97 2.45 4.28 -15.79
N GLN A 98 3.65 3.71 -15.95
CA GLN A 98 4.89 4.50 -16.07
C GLN A 98 4.83 5.45 -17.27
N SER A 99 4.30 4.98 -18.40
CA SER A 99 4.13 5.81 -19.60
C SER A 99 3.19 6.98 -19.36
N LYS A 100 2.00 6.73 -18.77
CA LYS A 100 1.02 7.77 -18.41
C LYS A 100 1.62 8.84 -17.48
N PHE A 101 2.34 8.40 -16.45
CA PHE A 101 2.98 9.32 -15.50
C PHE A 101 4.07 10.14 -16.18
N LYS A 102 4.90 9.54 -17.03
CA LYS A 102 5.94 10.23 -17.79
C LYS A 102 5.36 11.30 -18.71
N GLU A 103 4.29 10.99 -19.44
CA GLU A 103 3.60 11.92 -20.34
C GLU A 103 3.03 13.15 -19.61
N LYS A 104 2.65 13.00 -18.34
CA LYS A 104 2.16 14.10 -17.48
C LYS A 104 3.25 14.81 -16.68
N GLY A 105 4.53 14.47 -16.88
CA GLY A 105 5.65 15.08 -16.17
C GLY A 105 5.98 14.49 -14.79
N TYR A 106 5.37 13.35 -14.44
CA TYR A 106 5.53 12.66 -13.15
C TYR A 106 6.30 11.34 -13.27
N GLY A 107 7.08 11.14 -14.33
CA GLY A 107 7.76 9.86 -14.59
C GLY A 107 8.72 9.38 -13.49
N THR A 108 9.24 10.28 -12.65
CA THR A 108 10.09 9.97 -11.48
C THR A 108 9.31 9.79 -10.18
N ALA A 109 7.99 9.95 -10.21
CA ALA A 109 7.12 9.99 -9.03
C ALA A 109 5.92 9.04 -9.18
N VAL A 110 6.15 7.89 -9.83
CA VAL A 110 5.18 6.79 -9.89
C VAL A 110 5.09 6.15 -8.50
N PRO A 111 3.88 6.09 -7.87
CA PRO A 111 3.71 5.48 -6.56
C PRO A 111 4.09 3.99 -6.57
N HIS A 112 4.75 3.53 -5.52
CA HIS A 112 5.02 2.12 -5.28
C HIS A 112 3.81 1.46 -4.60
N ILE A 113 3.37 0.31 -5.09
CA ILE A 113 2.25 -0.44 -4.49
C ILE A 113 2.75 -1.31 -3.35
N VAL A 114 2.10 -1.22 -2.20
CA VAL A 114 2.25 -2.19 -1.12
C VAL A 114 0.95 -2.97 -1.01
N PHE A 115 0.97 -4.19 -1.54
CA PHE A 115 -0.17 -5.10 -1.51
C PHE A 115 -0.14 -5.86 -0.19
N TRP A 116 -1.01 -5.49 0.74
CA TRP A 116 -0.95 -5.92 2.14
C TRP A 116 -2.12 -6.85 2.49
N ARG A 117 -1.82 -8.14 2.61
CA ARG A 117 -2.72 -9.19 3.10
C ARG A 117 -2.75 -9.24 4.63
N PHE A 118 -3.94 -9.19 5.24
CA PHE A 118 -4.06 -9.22 6.70
C PHE A 118 -4.06 -10.62 7.33
N GLU A 119 -4.48 -11.64 6.59
CA GLU A 119 -4.65 -12.99 7.14
C GLU A 119 -3.32 -13.74 7.23
N SER A 120 -3.04 -14.33 8.40
CA SER A 120 -1.83 -15.08 8.72
C SER A 120 -2.12 -16.54 9.14
N LEU A 121 -3.22 -17.13 8.69
CA LEU A 121 -3.70 -18.42 9.20
C LEU A 121 -3.15 -19.64 8.46
N ASP A 122 -2.44 -19.43 7.36
CA ASP A 122 -1.81 -20.51 6.61
C ASP A 122 -0.43 -20.81 7.23
N HIS A 123 -0.10 -22.09 7.45
CA HIS A 123 1.25 -22.55 7.82
C HIS A 123 2.35 -22.13 6.82
N GLU A 124 1.96 -21.53 5.68
CA GLU A 124 2.82 -20.95 4.66
C GLU A 124 3.01 -19.43 4.77
N SER A 125 2.61 -18.80 5.89
CA SER A 125 2.74 -17.36 6.14
C SER A 125 4.21 -16.94 6.21
N ARG A 126 4.89 -16.89 5.06
CA ARG A 126 6.24 -16.38 4.94
C ARG A 126 6.17 -14.85 5.12
N PRO A 127 7.01 -14.28 6.00
CA PRO A 127 7.07 -12.83 6.19
C PRO A 127 7.51 -12.14 4.90
N VAL A 128 7.20 -10.84 4.80
CA VAL A 128 7.60 -9.85 3.78
C VAL A 128 8.49 -10.44 2.68
N MET A 129 7.88 -10.84 1.57
CA MET A 129 8.65 -11.18 0.37
C MET A 129 8.73 -9.91 -0.47
N PRO A 130 9.93 -9.35 -0.72
CA PRO A 130 10.07 -8.37 -1.78
C PRO A 130 9.54 -9.04 -3.05
N SER A 131 8.54 -8.43 -3.69
CA SER A 131 8.03 -8.94 -4.96
C SER A 131 9.19 -8.97 -5.96
N THR A 132 9.24 -9.98 -6.83
CA THR A 132 10.10 -9.95 -8.02
C THR A 132 9.64 -8.89 -9.02
N GLU A 133 8.39 -8.44 -8.89
CA GLU A 133 7.78 -7.48 -9.79
C GLU A 133 8.16 -6.03 -9.45
N PRO A 134 8.58 -5.22 -10.44
CA PRO A 134 8.95 -3.84 -10.22
C PRO A 134 7.74 -3.01 -9.79
N GLY A 135 7.95 -2.10 -8.83
CA GLY A 135 6.92 -1.17 -8.36
C GLY A 135 5.88 -1.76 -7.40
N VAL A 136 6.05 -3.03 -6.97
CA VAL A 136 5.17 -3.69 -5.99
C VAL A 136 5.98 -4.32 -4.85
N THR A 137 5.42 -4.32 -3.64
CA THR A 137 5.86 -5.18 -2.54
C THR A 137 4.65 -5.91 -1.98
N LEU A 138 4.79 -7.22 -1.80
CA LEU A 138 3.79 -8.04 -1.12
C LEU A 138 4.09 -8.06 0.38
N LEU A 139 3.09 -7.71 1.17
CA LEU A 139 3.18 -7.69 2.62
C LEU A 139 2.10 -8.60 3.20
N SER A 140 2.47 -9.48 4.12
CA SER A 140 1.55 -10.45 4.74
C SER A 140 1.55 -10.31 6.27
N GLY A 141 0.36 -10.50 6.85
CA GLY A 141 0.12 -10.52 8.27
C GLY A 141 -0.10 -9.15 8.90
N LEU A 142 -0.58 -9.17 10.14
CA LEU A 142 -0.81 -7.98 10.95
C LEU A 142 -0.16 -8.18 12.32
N SER A 143 0.86 -7.40 12.63
CA SER A 143 1.47 -7.38 13.96
C SER A 143 1.67 -5.96 14.45
N SER A 144 1.63 -5.77 15.78
CA SER A 144 1.89 -4.46 16.41
C SER A 144 3.26 -3.91 16.01
N ASN A 145 4.26 -4.78 15.89
CA ASN A 145 5.60 -4.41 15.44
C ASN A 145 5.62 -3.97 13.98
N LEU A 146 4.88 -4.65 13.10
CA LEU A 146 4.78 -4.28 11.69
C LEU A 146 4.14 -2.90 11.52
N ILE A 147 3.02 -2.65 12.22
CA ILE A 147 2.37 -1.33 12.22
C ILE A 147 3.30 -0.27 12.80
N LYS A 148 4.02 -0.58 13.88
CA LYS A 148 4.97 0.35 14.49
C LYS A 148 6.10 0.72 13.52
N LEU A 149 6.77 -0.28 12.95
CA LEU A 149 7.82 -0.07 11.94
C LEU A 149 7.31 0.73 10.76
N PHE A 150 6.10 0.40 10.29
CA PHE A 150 5.43 1.13 9.24
C PHE A 150 5.29 2.62 9.57
N LEU A 151 4.81 2.94 10.77
CA LEU A 151 4.60 4.32 11.22
C LEU A 151 5.92 5.07 11.44
N GLU A 152 6.95 4.39 11.95
CA GLU A 152 8.26 4.98 12.26
C GLU A 152 9.11 5.23 11.01
N ASN A 153 9.01 4.36 10.00
CA ASN A 153 9.86 4.41 8.79
C ASN A 153 9.14 4.98 7.56
N GLY A 154 8.06 5.75 7.74
CA GLY A 154 7.33 6.35 6.60
C GLY A 154 6.80 5.31 5.60
N GLY A 155 6.46 4.12 6.10
CA GLY A 155 5.99 2.99 5.31
C GLY A 155 7.06 2.18 4.59
N GLU A 156 8.35 2.39 4.87
CA GLU A 156 9.42 1.47 4.47
C GLU A 156 9.52 0.29 5.44
N ILE A 157 9.31 -0.92 4.89
CA ILE A 157 9.48 -2.18 5.62
C ILE A 157 10.32 -3.08 4.71
N SER A 158 11.60 -3.20 5.03
CA SER A 158 12.44 -4.26 4.45
C SER A 158 12.39 -5.51 5.33
N PRO A 159 12.63 -6.71 4.77
CA PRO A 159 12.72 -7.94 5.56
C PRO A 159 13.75 -7.85 6.67
N ASP A 160 14.91 -7.23 6.39
CA ASP A 160 16.00 -7.05 7.35
C ASP A 160 15.57 -6.14 8.51
N GLN A 161 14.98 -4.97 8.22
CA GLN A 161 14.45 -4.08 9.26
C GLN A 161 13.34 -4.74 10.09
N PHE A 162 12.48 -5.54 9.45
CA PHE A 162 11.44 -6.28 10.15
C PHE A 162 12.04 -7.33 11.10
N MET A 163 13.00 -8.10 10.61
CA MET A 163 13.71 -9.11 11.39
C MET A 163 14.49 -8.46 12.55
N GLU A 164 15.31 -7.45 12.27
CA GLU A 164 16.06 -6.69 13.27
C GLU A 164 15.15 -6.15 14.37
N SER A 165 14.03 -5.54 14.00
CA SER A 165 13.05 -5.06 14.96
C SER A 165 12.44 -6.17 15.81
N ALA A 166 12.07 -7.31 15.20
CA ALA A 166 11.52 -8.45 15.91
C ALA A 166 12.51 -9.03 16.94
N ILE A 167 13.80 -9.07 16.62
CA ILE A 167 14.86 -9.60 17.49
C ILE A 167 15.52 -8.55 18.38
N SER A 168 15.26 -7.25 18.18
CA SER A 168 15.82 -6.16 19.01
C SER A 168 15.28 -6.14 20.45
N SER A 169 14.23 -6.91 20.74
CA SER A 169 13.62 -6.93 22.07
C SER A 169 14.59 -7.50 23.13
N LYS A 170 14.48 -7.00 24.36
CA LYS A 170 15.30 -7.46 25.52
C LYS A 170 15.28 -8.97 25.74
N LYS A 171 14.24 -9.66 25.24
CA LYS A 171 14.09 -11.12 25.32
C LYS A 171 15.14 -11.86 24.48
N PHE A 172 15.53 -11.31 23.33
CA PHE A 172 16.46 -11.95 22.40
C PHE A 172 17.91 -11.46 22.54
N GLN A 173 18.14 -10.37 23.30
CA GLN A 173 19.50 -9.89 23.62
C GLN A 173 20.36 -10.88 24.42
N LYS A 174 19.75 -11.93 25.00
CA LYS A 174 20.45 -13.00 25.73
C LYS A 174 20.83 -14.20 24.85
N LEU A 175 20.40 -14.21 23.59
CA LEU A 175 20.76 -15.28 22.67
C LEU A 175 22.19 -15.05 22.18
N VAL A 176 22.97 -16.12 22.17
CA VAL A 176 24.36 -16.13 21.71
C VAL A 176 24.42 -17.04 20.50
N VAL A 177 25.09 -16.60 19.43
CA VAL A 177 25.38 -17.46 18.29
C VAL A 177 26.38 -18.51 18.75
N VAL A 178 26.04 -19.79 18.57
CA VAL A 178 26.94 -20.91 18.87
C VAL A 178 27.34 -21.51 17.52
N ASP A 179 28.64 -21.50 17.24
CA ASP A 179 29.25 -22.11 16.05
C ASP A 179 29.23 -23.64 16.09
#